data_AF-A0A7S7AF89-F1
#
_entry.id   AF-A0A7S7AF89-F1
#
_cell.length_a   1.000
_cell.length_b   1.000
_cell.length_c   1.000
_cell.angle_alpha   90.00
_cell.angle_beta   90.00
_cell.angle_gamma   90.00
#
_symmetry.space_group_name_H-M   'P 1'
#
loop_
_entity.id
_entity.type
_entity.pdbx_description
1 polymer ?
#
loop_
_entity_poly.entity_id
_entity_poly.type
_entity_poly.pdbx_seq_one_letter_code
_entity_poly.pdbx_strand_id
1 'polypeptide(L)'
;MQVFQSMLMASVALVAETTLQANITGTETEVTVQENVLIYTGPLSQDANTRAAALLKQFPQVQTLKITSQGGEIGLGMDLGDLVYAH
;
A
#
# COMPACT_ATOMS: atom_id res chain seq x y z
N MET A 1 45.65 38.95 -12.15
CA MET A 1 44.83 40.12 -11.77
C MET A 1 43.99 40.50 -12.98
N GLN A 2 42.76 40.96 -12.76
CA GLN A 2 41.60 41.11 -13.68
C GLN A 2 40.67 39.89 -13.69
N VAL A 3 39.66 39.75 -12.83
CA VAL A 3 38.54 40.61 -12.35
C VAL A 3 37.28 40.57 -13.21
N PHE A 4 36.22 40.04 -12.59
CA PHE A 4 34.78 40.23 -12.79
C PHE A 4 34.17 39.97 -14.19
N GLN A 5 33.42 38.87 -14.29
CA GLN A 5 32.04 38.96 -14.77
C GLN A 5 31.10 38.25 -13.82
N SER A 6 30.14 39.02 -13.33
CA SER A 6 29.10 38.65 -12.40
C SER A 6 27.77 39.10 -12.98
N MET A 7 26.89 38.15 -13.29
CA MET A 7 25.43 38.28 -13.49
C MET A 7 24.87 36.88 -13.20
N LEU A 8 24.33 36.56 -12.02
CA LEU A 8 23.07 36.98 -11.39
C LEU A 8 21.81 36.61 -12.19
N MET A 9 20.90 35.92 -11.48
CA MET A 9 19.48 35.65 -11.78
C MET A 9 19.21 34.57 -12.84
N ALA A 10 18.21 33.71 -12.74
CA ALA A 10 17.29 33.29 -11.69
C ALA A 10 16.40 32.25 -12.38
N SER A 11 16.16 31.10 -11.75
CA SER A 11 14.83 30.47 -11.72
C SER A 11 14.97 29.11 -11.05
N VAL A 12 14.81 29.12 -9.74
CA VAL A 12 14.42 27.95 -8.96
C VAL A 12 13.05 27.52 -9.47
N ALA A 13 12.99 26.42 -10.22
CA ALA A 13 11.75 25.69 -10.41
C ALA A 13 11.64 24.71 -9.23
N LEU A 14 11.20 25.23 -8.09
CA LEU A 14 10.75 24.40 -6.98
C LEU A 14 9.41 23.80 -7.42
N VAL A 15 9.45 22.63 -8.05
CA VAL A 15 8.26 21.79 -8.17
C VAL A 15 8.04 21.20 -6.79
N ALA A 16 7.24 21.89 -5.99
CA ALA A 16 6.67 21.30 -4.78
C ALA A 16 5.64 20.26 -5.25
N GLU A 17 6.10 19.03 -5.49
CA GLU A 17 5.19 17.89 -5.48
C GLU A 17 4.64 17.79 -4.06
N THR A 18 3.44 18.31 -3.85
CA THR A 18 2.67 18.08 -2.63
C THR A 18 2.39 16.59 -2.52
N THR A 19 3.31 15.87 -1.88
CA THR A 19 3.01 14.55 -1.32
C THR A 19 1.98 14.78 -0.24
N LEU A 20 0.70 14.53 -0.55
CA LEU A 20 -0.31 14.30 0.48
C LEU A 20 0.09 13.01 1.21
N GLN A 21 0.97 13.12 2.19
CA GLN A 21 1.12 12.10 3.22
C GLN A 21 -0.09 12.23 4.13
N ALA A 22 -1.16 11.53 3.76
CA ALA A 22 -2.15 11.12 4.74
C ALA A 22 -1.40 10.24 5.75
N ASN A 23 -0.98 10.85 6.86
CA ASN A 23 -0.42 10.12 7.99
C ASN A 23 -1.60 9.39 8.66
N ILE A 24 -2.04 8.29 8.04
CA ILE A 24 -2.98 7.37 8.67
C ILE A 24 -2.16 6.69 9.75
N THR A 25 -2.31 7.17 10.99
CA THR A 25 -1.79 6.55 12.20
C THR A 25 -2.59 5.28 12.52
N GLY A 26 -2.83 4.45 11.51
CA GLY A 26 -3.32 3.09 11.61
C GLY A 26 -2.12 2.19 11.44
N THR A 27 -1.96 1.21 12.33
CA THR A 27 -1.00 0.13 12.13
C THR A 27 -1.17 -0.44 10.73
N GLU A 28 -0.12 -0.37 9.91
CA GLU A 28 -0.15 -0.86 8.55
C GLU A 28 -0.53 -2.35 8.55
N THR A 29 -1.44 -2.72 7.65
CA THR A 29 -1.93 -4.09 7.56
C THR A 29 -0.89 -4.99 6.91
N GLU A 30 -0.42 -5.99 7.64
CA GLU A 30 0.50 -7.00 7.16
C GLU A 30 -0.26 -8.10 6.43
N VAL A 31 0.22 -8.46 5.23
CA VAL A 31 -0.32 -9.58 4.45
C VAL A 31 0.84 -10.47 3.99
N THR A 32 0.82 -11.73 4.41
CA THR A 32 1.87 -12.72 4.10
C THR A 32 1.26 -14.10 3.82
N VAL A 33 2.05 -15.02 3.27
CA VAL A 33 1.66 -16.42 3.10
C VAL A 33 2.57 -17.32 3.93
N GLN A 34 1.97 -18.20 4.73
CA GLN A 34 2.67 -19.23 5.50
C GLN A 34 1.91 -20.55 5.38
N GLU A 35 2.59 -21.64 5.02
CA GLU A 35 2.00 -22.99 4.97
C GLU A 35 0.67 -23.07 4.19
N ASN A 36 0.57 -22.39 3.04
CA ASN A 36 -0.65 -22.30 2.21
C ASN A 36 -1.83 -21.57 2.88
N VAL A 37 -1.55 -20.74 3.89
CA VAL A 37 -2.50 -19.84 4.54
C VAL A 37 -2.11 -18.40 4.20
N LEU A 38 -3.04 -17.61 3.67
CA LEU A 38 -2.90 -16.17 3.58
C LEU A 38 -3.20 -15.58 4.97
N ILE A 39 -2.20 -14.95 5.58
CA ILE A 39 -2.33 -14.26 6.86
C ILE A 39 -2.58 -12.78 6.58
N TYR A 40 -3.67 -12.25 7.10
CA TYR A 40 -4.07 -10.85 6.97
C TYR A 40 -4.25 -10.24 8.36
N THR A 41 -3.33 -9.35 8.78
CA THR A 41 -3.31 -8.78 10.13
C THR A 41 -3.30 -7.25 10.08
N GLY A 42 -4.38 -6.63 10.56
CA GLY A 42 -4.54 -5.18 10.56
C GLY A 42 -5.90 -4.72 9.99
N PRO A 43 -6.13 -3.40 9.90
CA PRO A 43 -7.36 -2.84 9.32
C PRO A 43 -7.60 -3.26 7.86
N LEU A 44 -8.85 -3.22 7.41
CA LEU A 44 -9.12 -3.37 5.98
C LEU A 44 -8.60 -2.13 5.24
N SER A 45 -7.76 -2.34 4.22
CA SER A 45 -7.17 -1.26 3.42
C SER A 45 -7.02 -1.70 1.96
N GLN A 46 -7.09 -0.73 1.04
CA GLN A 46 -6.90 -0.99 -0.39
C GLN A 46 -5.53 -1.61 -0.68
N ASP A 47 -4.48 -1.11 -0.01
CA ASP A 47 -3.11 -1.59 -0.19
C ASP A 47 -2.96 -3.05 0.25
N ALA A 48 -3.61 -3.43 1.36
CA ALA A 48 -3.60 -4.79 1.85
C ALA A 48 -4.38 -5.74 0.93
N ASN A 49 -5.55 -5.34 0.42
CA ASN A 49 -6.28 -6.13 -0.58
C ASN A 49 -5.46 -6.31 -1.86
N THR A 50 -4.73 -5.27 -2.29
CA THR A 50 -3.83 -5.34 -3.44
C THR A 50 -2.69 -6.34 -3.20
N ARG A 51 -2.09 -6.33 -2.02
CA ARG A 51 -1.07 -7.31 -1.61
C ARG A 51 -1.63 -8.73 -1.54
N ALA A 52 -2.82 -8.91 -0.95
CA ALA A 52 -3.53 -10.18 -0.90
C ALA A 52 -3.76 -10.75 -2.30
N ALA A 53 -4.27 -9.95 -3.22
CA ALA A 53 -4.50 -10.35 -4.61
C ALA A 53 -3.21 -10.81 -5.30
N ALA A 54 -2.10 -10.10 -5.09
CA ALA A 54 -0.80 -10.48 -5.64
C ALA A 54 -0.30 -11.82 -5.06
N LEU A 55 -0.43 -12.02 -3.75
CA LEU A 55 -0.03 -13.26 -3.08
C LEU A 55 -0.88 -14.45 -3.49
N LEU A 56 -2.21 -14.29 -3.60
CA LEU A 56 -3.10 -15.36 -4.07
C LEU A 56 -2.76 -15.77 -5.51
N LYS A 57 -2.46 -14.81 -6.41
CA LYS A 57 -1.98 -15.14 -7.76
C LYS A 57 -0.64 -15.87 -7.76
N GLN A 58 0.26 -15.51 -6.85
CA GLN A 58 1.59 -16.12 -6.75
C GLN A 58 1.55 -17.53 -6.13
N PHE A 59 0.61 -17.79 -5.22
CA PHE A 59 0.52 -19.03 -4.46
C PHE A 59 -0.85 -19.70 -4.67
N PRO A 60 -1.10 -20.33 -5.84
CA PRO A 60 -2.39 -20.93 -6.21
C PRO A 60 -2.83 -22.08 -5.30
N GLN A 61 -1.95 -22.60 -4.45
CA GLN A 61 -2.26 -23.65 -3.50
C GLN A 61 -2.86 -23.14 -2.17
N VAL A 62 -2.87 -21.82 -1.95
CA VAL A 62 -3.46 -21.21 -0.74
C VAL A 62 -4.96 -21.47 -0.73
N GLN A 63 -5.48 -22.01 0.36
CA GLN A 63 -6.92 -22.33 0.47
C GLN A 63 -7.54 -21.81 1.77
N THR A 64 -6.77 -21.08 2.56
CA THR A 64 -7.22 -20.60 3.87
C THR A 64 -6.79 -19.14 4.03
N LEU A 65 -7.75 -18.29 4.33
CA LEU A 65 -7.52 -16.94 4.81
C LEU A 65 -7.63 -16.94 6.34
N LYS A 66 -6.55 -16.59 7.02
CA LYS A 66 -6.55 -16.26 8.45
C LYS A 66 -6.53 -14.75 8.60
N ILE A 67 -7.67 -14.19 9.01
CA ILE A 67 -7.82 -12.75 9.20
C ILE A 67 -7.87 -12.37 10.69
N THR A 68 -7.07 -11.39 11.08
CA THR A 68 -7.14 -10.71 12.38
C THR A 68 -7.25 -9.22 12.11
N SER A 69 -8.47 -8.70 12.12
CA SER A 69 -8.77 -7.33 11.74
C SER A 69 -9.71 -6.66 12.73
N GLN A 70 -9.54 -5.35 12.94
CA GLN A 70 -10.50 -4.50 13.64
C GLN A 70 -11.65 -4.04 12.72
N GLY A 71 -11.66 -4.50 11.47
CA GLY A 71 -12.56 -4.04 10.43
C GLY A 71 -11.97 -2.88 9.64
N GLY A 72 -12.84 -2.13 8.98
CA GLY A 72 -12.52 -0.98 8.13
C GLY A 72 -13.74 -0.59 7.32
N GLU A 73 -13.52 -0.01 6.15
CA GLU A 73 -14.59 0.29 5.21
C GLU A 73 -15.23 -1.01 4.68
N ILE A 74 -16.56 -1.02 4.50
CA ILE A 74 -17.32 -2.23 4.16
C ILE A 74 -17.02 -2.69 2.74
N GLY A 75 -16.88 -1.77 1.79
CA GLY A 75 -16.44 -2.02 0.42
C GLY A 75 -15.11 -2.77 0.38
N LEU A 76 -14.12 -2.35 1.16
CA LEU A 76 -12.85 -3.07 1.27
C LEU A 76 -13.01 -4.50 1.82
N GLY A 77 -13.99 -4.72 2.70
CA GLY A 77 -14.35 -6.07 3.15
C GLY A 77 -14.98 -6.92 2.06
N MET A 78 -15.87 -6.33 1.25
CA MET A 78 -16.48 -6.98 0.09
C MET A 78 -15.42 -7.31 -0.97
N ASP A 79 -14.53 -6.38 -1.28
CA ASP A 79 -13.42 -6.57 -2.22
C ASP A 79 -12.52 -7.73 -1.77
N LEU A 80 -12.19 -7.81 -0.48
CA LEU A 80 -11.42 -8.94 0.06
C LEU A 80 -12.20 -10.27 -0.07
N GLY A 81 -13.51 -10.24 0.16
CA GLY A 81 -14.39 -11.39 -0.05
C GLY A 81 -14.39 -11.86 -1.51
N ASP A 82 -14.47 -10.94 -2.46
CA ASP A 82 -14.45 -11.23 -3.89
C ASP A 82 -13.09 -11.81 -4.33
N LEU A 83 -11.98 -11.31 -3.76
CA LEU A 83 -10.65 -11.87 -3.98
C LEU A 83 -10.54 -13.33 -3.51
N VAL A 84 -11.12 -13.64 -2.34
CA VAL A 84 -11.14 -15.02 -1.80
C VAL A 84 -12.06 -15.91 -2.62
N TYR A 85 -13.21 -15.40 -3.06
CA TYR A 85 -14.16 -16.17 -3.88
C TYR A 85 -13.61 -16.52 -5.26
N ALA A 86 -12.80 -15.63 -5.84
CA ALA A 86 -12.21 -15.82 -7.16
C ALA A 86 -10.92 -16.65 -7.18
N HIS A 87 -10.32 -16.92 -6.02
CA HIS A 87 -9.08 -17.69 -5.89
C HIS A 87 -9.35 -19.20 -5.89
#